data_AF-A0A4Q8L366-F1
#
_entry.id   AF-A0A4Q8L366-F1
#
_cell.length_a   1.000
_cell.length_b   1.000
_cell.length_c   1.000
_cell.angle_alpha   90.00
_cell.angle_beta   90.00
_cell.angle_gamma   90.00
#
_symmetry.space_group_name_H-M   'P 1'
#
loop_
_entity.id
_entity.type
_entity.pdbx_description
1 polymer ?
#
loop_
_entity_poly.entity_id
_entity_poly.type
_entity_poly.pdbx_seq_one_letter_code
_entity_poly.pdbx_strand_id
1 'polypeptide(L)'
;MTNNRYEPELKQKVLRLYLEEGRTKKSLTEEYNLGQGTLTYWLQQYRKECDNSPTKREESDSYEVAKKLRKEIEELKKENDFLKKAAGILCEGNRLAQYQFIQKYQQTFGVRWLLRRMNICPNAYYNYLKNKKHAYRQEKAEIQRKIVEIYHRENGVPGYRMMNDYLKGIGSIRSDLTIHHFMNELGLRSITRRKKPNYVKGTANKIFPNLLNREFDVKEPNKIWCTDFTYLTRPDGTMRYNCTIIDLCGREVVASLNSSHIDTELAKETLKIALERRKPAKGIILHSDQGRQFTAKEFNKFCDKNYVQQSMSKAGCPYDNAVMERFYNTLKHEFYYLYKFDSNDILDQKLYEFVYGKYNHVRPHRANGGLTPYTSVTKMLD
;
A
#
# COMPACT_ATOMS: atom_id res chain seq x y z
N MET A 1 -75.37 -30.08 10.70
CA MET A 1 -73.99 -30.39 11.15
C MET A 1 -74.05 -30.65 12.64
N THR A 2 -73.59 -31.82 13.05
CA THR A 2 -73.65 -32.34 14.42
C THR A 2 -72.98 -31.36 15.38
N ASN A 3 -73.73 -30.94 16.40
CA ASN A 3 -73.22 -30.12 17.50
C ASN A 3 -72.35 -31.05 18.37
N ASN A 4 -71.11 -31.30 17.94
CA ASN A 4 -70.14 -32.07 18.71
C ASN A 4 -69.89 -31.30 20.02
N ARG A 5 -70.63 -31.65 21.07
CA ARG A 5 -70.26 -31.32 22.44
C ARG A 5 -68.98 -32.08 22.74
N TYR A 6 -67.86 -31.42 22.55
CA TYR A 6 -66.57 -31.93 23.00
C TYR A 6 -66.62 -32.12 24.51
N GLU A 7 -66.11 -33.26 24.98
CA GLU A 7 -66.02 -33.56 26.40
C GLU A 7 -65.28 -32.44 27.16
N PRO A 8 -65.78 -31.99 28.33
CA PRO A 8 -65.13 -30.95 29.14
C PRO A 8 -63.67 -31.28 29.47
N GLU A 9 -63.36 -32.57 29.65
CA GLU A 9 -62.00 -33.07 29.90
C GLU A 9 -61.06 -32.84 28.70
N LEU A 10 -61.56 -33.01 27.47
CA LEU A 10 -60.79 -32.74 26.26
C LEU A 10 -60.47 -31.25 26.13
N LYS A 11 -61.44 -30.37 26.42
CA LYS A 11 -61.24 -28.91 26.44
C LYS A 11 -60.14 -28.53 27.44
N GLN A 12 -60.20 -29.05 28.67
CA GLN A 12 -59.20 -28.78 29.71
C GLN A 12 -57.81 -29.31 29.31
N LYS A 13 -57.73 -30.54 28.78
CA LYS A 13 -56.48 -31.15 28.32
C LYS A 13 -55.81 -30.34 27.21
N VAL A 14 -56.55 -29.91 26.20
CA VAL A 14 -55.99 -29.15 25.06
C VAL A 14 -55.56 -27.75 25.49
N LEU A 15 -56.33 -27.09 26.37
CA LEU A 15 -55.93 -25.82 26.97
C LEU A 15 -54.64 -25.97 27.80
N ARG A 16 -54.53 -27.05 28.58
CA ARG A 16 -53.32 -27.40 29.32
C ARG A 16 -52.11 -27.55 28.38
N LEU A 17 -52.22 -28.37 27.33
CA LEU A 17 -51.12 -28.59 26.38
C LEU A 17 -50.70 -27.30 25.63
N TYR A 18 -51.63 -26.39 25.38
CA TYR A 18 -51.31 -25.11 24.74
C TYR A 18 -50.65 -24.10 25.71
N LEU A 19 -51.16 -24.02 26.94
CA LEU A 19 -50.74 -23.04 27.95
C LEU A 19 -49.48 -23.51 28.69
N GLU A 20 -49.46 -24.75 29.20
CA GLU A 20 -48.33 -25.36 29.92
C GLU A 20 -47.20 -25.82 28.98
N GLU A 21 -47.53 -26.63 27.98
CA GLU A 21 -46.51 -27.21 27.09
C GLU A 21 -46.12 -26.27 25.93
N GLY A 22 -46.89 -25.21 25.71
CA GLY A 22 -46.58 -24.21 24.69
C GLY A 22 -46.71 -24.72 23.25
N ARG A 23 -47.42 -25.84 23.02
CA ARG A 23 -47.61 -26.41 21.68
C ARG A 23 -48.30 -25.42 20.75
N THR A 24 -48.00 -25.50 19.45
CA THR A 24 -48.59 -24.60 18.47
C THR A 24 -50.05 -24.94 18.22
N LYS A 25 -50.86 -23.93 17.88
CA LYS A 25 -52.28 -24.13 17.52
C LYS A 25 -52.42 -25.17 16.41
N LYS A 26 -51.55 -25.11 15.41
CA LYS A 26 -51.53 -26.02 14.25
C LYS A 26 -51.31 -27.47 14.68
N SER A 27 -50.27 -27.73 15.50
CA SER A 27 -49.97 -29.05 16.02
C SER A 27 -51.14 -29.64 16.80
N LEU A 28 -51.80 -28.85 17.65
CA LEU A 28 -52.91 -29.32 18.48
C LEU A 28 -54.20 -29.55 17.68
N THR A 29 -54.48 -28.71 16.68
CA THR A 29 -55.64 -28.91 15.80
C THR A 29 -55.49 -30.15 14.92
N GLU A 30 -54.26 -30.46 14.48
CA GLU A 30 -53.95 -31.67 13.70
C GLU A 30 -53.98 -32.94 14.56
N GLU A 31 -53.37 -32.92 15.75
CA GLU A 31 -53.27 -34.07 16.67
C GLU A 31 -54.64 -34.49 17.23
N TYR A 32 -55.49 -33.53 17.61
CA TYR A 32 -56.80 -33.79 18.22
C TYR A 32 -57.96 -33.67 17.22
N ASN A 33 -57.66 -33.51 15.93
CA ASN A 33 -58.64 -33.34 14.83
C ASN A 33 -59.70 -32.27 15.13
N LEU A 34 -59.26 -31.13 15.66
CA LEU A 34 -60.13 -30.01 16.06
C LEU A 34 -60.29 -29.01 14.93
N GLY A 35 -61.49 -28.43 14.79
CA GLY A 35 -61.71 -27.29 13.89
C GLY A 35 -60.84 -26.09 14.27
N GLN A 36 -60.26 -25.38 13.28
CA GLN A 36 -59.35 -24.25 13.51
C GLN A 36 -59.94 -23.13 14.40
N GLY A 37 -61.27 -22.93 14.35
CA GLY A 37 -61.99 -21.97 15.18
C GLY A 37 -62.22 -22.43 16.63
N THR A 38 -62.24 -23.74 16.88
CA THR A 38 -62.59 -24.35 18.17
C THR A 38 -61.57 -24.02 19.26
N LEU A 39 -60.27 -24.18 18.96
CA LEU A 39 -59.20 -23.87 19.91
C LEU A 39 -59.14 -22.37 20.23
N THR A 40 -59.40 -21.51 19.24
CA THR A 40 -59.42 -20.05 19.43
C THR A 40 -60.59 -19.63 20.32
N TYR A 41 -61.76 -20.24 20.11
CA TYR A 41 -62.93 -20.03 20.96
C TYR A 41 -62.69 -20.50 22.41
N TRP A 42 -62.08 -21.68 22.61
CA TRP A 42 -61.74 -22.17 23.95
C TRP A 42 -60.76 -21.27 24.69
N LEU A 43 -59.74 -20.74 24.01
CA LEU A 43 -58.80 -19.78 24.60
C LEU A 43 -59.48 -18.46 24.97
N GLN A 44 -60.44 -17.99 24.18
CA GLN A 44 -61.20 -16.78 24.48
C GLN A 44 -62.12 -16.96 25.69
N GLN A 45 -62.79 -18.11 25.79
CA GLN A 45 -63.60 -18.46 26.97
C GLN A 45 -62.74 -18.57 28.23
N TYR A 46 -61.59 -19.26 28.13
CA TYR A 46 -60.66 -19.38 29.25
C TYR A 46 -60.15 -18.01 29.74
N ARG A 47 -59.81 -17.09 28.83
CA ARG A 47 -59.42 -15.71 29.20
C ARG A 47 -60.53 -14.97 29.96
N LYS A 48 -61.78 -15.05 29.48
CA LYS A 48 -62.93 -14.45 30.18
C LYS A 48 -63.15 -15.07 31.57
N GLU A 49 -62.90 -16.37 31.72
CA GLU A 49 -62.97 -17.06 33.01
C GLU A 49 -61.84 -16.64 33.97
N CYS A 50 -60.64 -16.32 33.46
CA CYS A 50 -59.53 -15.78 34.26
C CYS A 50 -59.81 -14.34 34.75
N ASP A 51 -60.51 -13.52 33.97
CA ASP A 51 -60.86 -12.15 34.37
C ASP A 51 -61.87 -12.12 35.54
N ASN A 52 -62.69 -13.17 35.68
CA ASN A 52 -63.76 -13.26 36.68
C ASN A 52 -63.39 -14.07 37.94
N SER A 53 -62.24 -14.76 37.95
CA SER A 53 -61.84 -15.65 39.05
C SER A 53 -60.36 -15.45 39.41
N PRO A 54 -60.04 -15.04 40.65
CA PRO A 54 -58.66 -14.86 41.11
C PRO A 54 -57.80 -16.10 40.94
N THR A 55 -58.36 -17.28 41.25
CA THR A 55 -57.65 -18.57 41.19
C THR A 55 -57.23 -18.96 39.78
N LYS A 56 -58.10 -18.74 38.78
CA LYS A 56 -57.78 -19.03 37.36
C LYS A 56 -56.75 -18.06 36.77
N ARG A 57 -56.70 -16.83 37.28
CA ARG A 57 -55.69 -15.84 36.92
C ARG A 57 -54.30 -16.26 37.42
N GLU A 58 -54.20 -16.70 38.66
CA GLU A 58 -52.95 -17.23 39.24
C GLU A 58 -52.45 -18.49 38.50
N GLU A 59 -53.36 -19.40 38.11
CA GLU A 59 -53.02 -20.55 37.26
C GLU A 59 -52.48 -20.12 35.89
N SER A 60 -53.12 -19.16 35.24
CA SER A 60 -52.67 -18.63 33.94
C SER A 60 -51.29 -17.97 34.03
N ASP A 61 -51.05 -17.17 35.07
CA ASP A 61 -49.76 -16.52 35.31
C ASP A 61 -48.65 -17.57 35.58
N SER A 62 -48.97 -18.62 36.34
CA SER A 62 -48.09 -19.78 36.56
C SER A 62 -47.73 -20.48 35.25
N TYR A 63 -48.69 -20.66 34.34
CA TYR A 63 -48.44 -21.25 33.02
C TYR A 63 -47.55 -20.36 32.14
N GLU A 64 -47.73 -19.04 32.16
CA GLU A 64 -46.85 -18.13 31.43
C GLU A 64 -45.41 -18.19 31.94
N VAL A 65 -45.22 -18.27 33.27
CA VAL A 65 -43.91 -18.45 33.90
C VAL A 65 -43.29 -19.79 33.49
N ALA A 66 -44.04 -20.90 33.58
CA ALA A 66 -43.56 -22.22 33.19
C ALA A 66 -43.14 -22.28 31.72
N LYS A 67 -43.91 -21.63 30.83
CA LYS A 67 -43.59 -21.52 29.40
C LYS A 67 -42.34 -20.68 29.14
N LYS A 68 -42.14 -19.57 29.87
CA LYS A 68 -40.91 -18.77 29.80
C LYS A 68 -39.69 -19.59 30.25
N LEU A 69 -39.79 -20.26 31.41
CA LEU A 69 -38.72 -21.11 31.94
C LEU A 69 -38.35 -22.26 31.00
N ARG A 70 -39.33 -22.93 30.39
CA ARG A 70 -39.05 -23.99 29.40
C ARG A 70 -38.29 -23.48 28.18
N LYS A 71 -38.70 -22.33 27.64
CA LYS A 71 -37.98 -21.67 26.53
C LYS A 71 -36.56 -21.28 26.94
N GLU A 72 -36.39 -20.80 28.16
CA GLU A 72 -35.08 -20.45 28.70
C GLU A 72 -34.19 -21.69 28.86
N ILE A 73 -34.71 -22.80 29.37
CA ILE A 73 -33.99 -24.08 29.47
C ILE A 73 -33.58 -24.58 28.09
N GLU A 74 -34.46 -24.51 27.09
CA GLU A 74 -34.15 -24.92 25.72
C GLU A 74 -33.05 -24.04 25.11
N GLU A 75 -33.15 -22.71 25.30
CA GLU A 75 -32.15 -21.75 24.84
C GLU A 75 -30.80 -21.96 25.54
N LEU A 76 -30.78 -22.22 26.86
CA LEU A 76 -29.58 -22.53 27.64
C LEU A 76 -28.94 -23.85 27.21
N LYS A 77 -29.73 -24.89 26.94
CA LYS A 77 -29.23 -26.16 26.40
C LYS A 77 -28.57 -25.95 25.04
N LYS A 78 -29.21 -25.16 24.18
CA LYS A 78 -28.71 -24.79 22.85
C LYS A 78 -27.42 -23.98 22.95
N GLU A 79 -27.35 -23.05 23.88
CA GLU A 79 -26.16 -22.24 24.17
C GLU A 79 -25.00 -23.10 24.72
N ASN A 80 -25.28 -24.06 25.59
CA ASN A 80 -24.26 -24.99 26.09
C ASN A 80 -23.68 -25.86 24.97
N ASP A 81 -24.52 -26.42 24.09
CA ASP A 81 -24.05 -27.18 22.91
C ASP A 81 -23.27 -26.30 21.93
N PHE A 82 -23.69 -25.05 21.75
CA PHE A 82 -22.93 -24.06 20.98
C PHE A 82 -21.54 -23.82 21.58
N LEU A 83 -21.44 -23.54 22.88
CA LEU A 83 -20.16 -23.25 23.55
C LEU A 83 -19.21 -24.44 23.47
N LYS A 84 -19.71 -25.67 23.68
CA LYS A 84 -18.92 -26.90 23.51
C LYS A 84 -18.31 -27.04 22.11
N LYS A 85 -19.07 -26.66 21.08
CA LYS A 85 -18.62 -26.75 19.68
C LYS A 85 -17.81 -25.54 19.21
N ALA A 86 -18.05 -24.37 19.79
CA ALA A 86 -17.46 -23.10 19.36
C ALA A 86 -16.20 -22.69 20.15
N ALA A 87 -15.89 -23.36 21.27
CA ALA A 87 -14.80 -23.01 22.18
C ALA A 87 -13.46 -22.74 21.45
N GLY A 88 -13.03 -23.63 20.56
CA GLY A 88 -11.76 -23.44 19.82
C GLY A 88 -11.77 -22.25 18.85
N ILE A 89 -12.91 -21.99 18.19
CA ILE A 89 -13.01 -20.99 17.12
C ILE A 89 -13.19 -19.57 17.69
N LEU A 90 -13.88 -19.44 18.82
CA LEU A 90 -14.06 -18.16 19.49
C LEU A 90 -12.75 -17.63 20.08
N CYS A 91 -11.81 -18.51 20.43
CA CYS A 91 -10.48 -18.13 20.94
C CYS A 91 -9.54 -17.58 19.86
N GLU A 92 -9.64 -18.05 18.61
CA GLU A 92 -8.72 -17.67 17.53
C GLU A 92 -9.04 -16.29 16.90
N GLY A 93 -10.25 -15.75 17.10
CA GLY A 93 -10.66 -14.45 16.54
C GLY A 93 -10.74 -14.41 15.00
N ASN A 94 -10.56 -15.54 14.30
CA ASN A 94 -10.53 -15.60 12.85
C ASN A 94 -11.94 -15.57 12.25
N ARG A 95 -12.27 -14.48 11.54
CA ARG A 95 -13.59 -14.29 10.90
C ARG A 95 -13.92 -15.37 9.86
N LEU A 96 -12.93 -15.92 9.18
CA LEU A 96 -13.14 -16.99 8.19
C LEU A 96 -13.56 -18.30 8.88
N ALA A 97 -12.91 -18.65 9.99
CA ALA A 97 -13.26 -19.82 10.79
C ALA A 97 -14.68 -19.69 11.36
N GLN A 98 -15.09 -18.48 11.79
CA GLN A 98 -16.47 -18.21 12.21
C GLN A 98 -17.48 -18.43 11.08
N TYR A 99 -17.20 -17.98 9.86
CA TYR A 99 -18.08 -18.22 8.72
C TYR A 99 -18.18 -19.70 8.33
N GLN A 100 -17.07 -20.43 8.36
CA GLN A 100 -17.04 -21.88 8.12
C GLN A 100 -17.83 -22.65 9.19
N PHE A 101 -17.73 -22.23 10.46
CA PHE A 101 -18.54 -22.79 11.53
C PHE A 101 -20.04 -22.59 11.30
N ILE A 102 -20.45 -21.39 10.88
CA ILE A 102 -21.85 -21.10 10.57
C ILE A 102 -22.35 -22.01 9.45
N GLN A 103 -21.55 -22.21 8.39
CA GLN A 103 -21.90 -23.13 7.30
C GLN A 103 -22.06 -24.57 7.80
N LYS A 104 -21.19 -25.03 8.70
CA LYS A 104 -21.22 -26.41 9.24
C LYS A 104 -22.44 -26.67 10.13
N TYR A 105 -22.82 -25.72 10.98
CA TYR A 105 -23.88 -25.93 11.99
C TYR A 105 -25.18 -25.16 11.74
N GLN A 106 -25.37 -24.60 10.53
CA GLN A 106 -26.58 -23.85 10.17
C GLN A 106 -27.87 -24.66 10.35
N GLN A 107 -27.83 -25.97 10.09
CA GLN A 107 -29.01 -26.84 10.23
C GLN A 107 -29.31 -27.17 11.70
N THR A 108 -28.29 -27.20 12.55
CA THR A 108 -28.42 -27.53 13.98
C THR A 108 -28.94 -26.35 14.79
N PHE A 109 -28.38 -25.15 14.58
CA PHE A 109 -28.70 -23.98 15.42
C PHE A 109 -29.53 -22.91 14.71
N GLY A 110 -29.53 -22.88 13.37
CA GLY A 110 -30.13 -21.83 12.57
C GLY A 110 -29.20 -20.63 12.35
N VAL A 111 -29.12 -20.16 11.11
CA VAL A 111 -28.20 -19.10 10.68
C VAL A 111 -28.38 -17.80 11.49
N ARG A 112 -29.62 -17.31 11.65
CA ARG A 112 -29.89 -16.07 12.40
C ARG A 112 -29.52 -16.18 13.88
N TRP A 113 -29.62 -17.37 14.46
CA TRP A 113 -29.26 -17.60 15.84
C TRP A 113 -27.73 -17.55 16.01
N LEU A 114 -26.99 -18.25 15.14
CA LEU A 114 -25.54 -18.26 15.13
C LEU A 114 -24.94 -16.86 14.88
N LEU A 115 -25.48 -16.11 13.93
CA LEU A 115 -25.03 -14.75 13.64
C LEU A 115 -25.18 -13.82 14.84
N ARG A 116 -26.29 -13.93 15.60
CA ARG A 116 -26.49 -13.15 16.83
C ARG A 116 -25.47 -13.53 17.91
N ARG A 117 -25.27 -14.84 18.14
CA ARG A 117 -24.35 -15.32 19.18
C ARG A 117 -22.88 -15.03 18.89
N MET A 118 -22.49 -15.03 17.62
CA MET A 118 -21.13 -14.67 17.20
C MET A 118 -20.93 -13.17 16.94
N ASN A 119 -21.95 -12.34 17.19
CA ASN A 119 -21.94 -10.89 16.93
C ASN A 119 -21.52 -10.54 15.48
N ILE A 120 -22.13 -11.23 14.50
CA ILE A 120 -21.86 -11.07 13.07
C ILE A 120 -23.08 -10.46 12.38
N CYS A 121 -22.88 -9.35 11.68
CA CYS A 121 -23.92 -8.78 10.84
C CYS A 121 -24.30 -9.74 9.70
N PRO A 122 -25.61 -10.03 9.46
CA PRO A 122 -26.04 -10.91 8.37
C PRO A 122 -25.47 -10.52 7.01
N ASN A 123 -25.36 -9.22 6.72
CA ASN A 123 -24.78 -8.72 5.47
C ASN A 123 -23.33 -9.17 5.28
N ALA A 124 -22.53 -9.22 6.35
CA ALA A 124 -21.14 -9.65 6.27
C ALA A 124 -21.03 -11.14 5.89
N TYR A 125 -21.87 -11.99 6.48
CA TYR A 125 -21.95 -13.42 6.16
C TYR A 125 -22.43 -13.69 4.73
N TYR A 126 -23.49 -13.01 4.28
CA TYR A 126 -23.97 -13.17 2.90
C TYR A 126 -23.01 -12.57 1.86
N ASN A 127 -22.26 -11.51 2.19
CA ASN A 127 -21.19 -11.01 1.32
C ASN A 127 -20.04 -12.01 1.19
N TYR A 128 -19.73 -12.76 2.25
CA TYR A 128 -18.80 -13.89 2.22
C TYR A 128 -19.32 -15.02 1.32
N LEU A 129 -20.58 -15.46 1.50
CA LEU A 129 -21.19 -16.51 0.68
C LEU A 129 -21.24 -16.15 -0.80
N LYS A 130 -21.58 -14.90 -1.13
CA LYS A 130 -21.60 -14.39 -2.51
C LYS A 130 -20.21 -14.12 -3.07
N ASN A 131 -19.16 -14.37 -2.27
CA ASN A 131 -17.76 -14.16 -2.64
C ASN A 131 -17.49 -12.76 -3.25
N LYS A 132 -18.19 -11.72 -2.77
CA LYS A 132 -18.17 -10.38 -3.42
C LYS A 132 -16.77 -9.76 -3.52
N LYS A 133 -15.84 -10.19 -2.67
CA LYS A 133 -14.45 -9.73 -2.66
C LYS A 133 -13.51 -10.57 -3.55
N HIS A 134 -14.02 -11.54 -4.31
CA HIS A 134 -13.20 -12.40 -5.16
C HIS A 134 -12.38 -11.60 -6.18
N ALA A 135 -13.06 -10.78 -6.98
CA ALA A 135 -12.40 -9.93 -7.98
C ALA A 135 -11.35 -9.02 -7.35
N TYR A 136 -11.68 -8.39 -6.21
CA TYR A 136 -10.71 -7.57 -5.45
C TYR A 136 -9.48 -8.36 -4.99
N ARG A 137 -9.65 -9.60 -4.50
CA ARG A 137 -8.51 -10.43 -4.08
C ARG A 137 -7.64 -10.86 -5.25
N GLN A 138 -8.24 -11.18 -6.40
CA GLN A 138 -7.49 -11.49 -7.62
C GLN A 138 -6.68 -10.28 -8.08
N GLU A 139 -7.31 -9.11 -8.16
CA GLU A 139 -6.64 -7.87 -8.56
C GLU A 139 -5.52 -7.49 -7.58
N LYS A 140 -5.78 -7.60 -6.27
CA LYS A 140 -4.76 -7.39 -5.24
C LYS A 140 -3.58 -8.35 -5.43
N ALA A 141 -3.83 -9.63 -5.67
CA ALA A 141 -2.78 -10.63 -5.88
C ALA A 141 -1.97 -10.36 -7.15
N GLU A 142 -2.61 -9.89 -8.22
CA GLU A 142 -1.92 -9.44 -9.44
C GLU A 142 -1.00 -8.26 -9.17
N ILE A 143 -1.48 -7.25 -8.46
CA ILE A 143 -0.67 -6.08 -8.10
C ILE A 143 0.49 -6.51 -7.19
N GLN A 144 0.25 -7.37 -6.20
CA GLN A 144 1.29 -7.90 -5.32
C GLN A 144 2.36 -8.67 -6.10
N ARG A 145 1.99 -9.48 -7.09
CA ARG A 145 2.95 -10.15 -7.98
C ARG A 145 3.82 -9.14 -8.74
N LYS A 146 3.21 -8.10 -9.33
CA LYS A 146 3.95 -7.02 -10.02
C LYS A 146 4.89 -6.27 -9.06
N ILE A 147 4.46 -6.00 -7.83
CA ILE A 147 5.30 -5.38 -6.80
C ILE A 147 6.54 -6.23 -6.51
N VAL A 148 6.37 -7.54 -6.31
CA VAL A 148 7.48 -8.47 -6.05
C VAL A 148 8.44 -8.52 -7.24
N GLU A 149 7.91 -8.64 -8.46
CA GLU A 149 8.71 -8.65 -9.69
C GLU A 149 9.56 -7.38 -9.83
N ILE A 150 8.94 -6.20 -9.71
CA ILE A 150 9.64 -4.92 -9.79
C ILE A 150 10.66 -4.81 -8.66
N TYR A 151 10.31 -5.22 -7.43
CA TYR A 151 11.21 -5.14 -6.29
C TYR A 151 12.50 -5.93 -6.53
N HIS A 152 12.40 -7.18 -7.00
CA HIS A 152 13.58 -8.00 -7.27
C HIS A 152 14.35 -7.54 -8.52
N ARG A 153 13.64 -7.14 -9.59
CA ARG A 153 14.28 -6.57 -10.79
C ARG A 153 15.10 -5.32 -10.46
N GLU A 154 14.63 -4.52 -9.52
CA GLU A 154 15.26 -3.28 -9.10
C GLU A 154 16.17 -3.44 -7.87
N ASN A 155 16.57 -4.66 -7.51
CA ASN A 155 17.47 -4.98 -6.39
C ASN A 155 17.00 -4.44 -5.02
N GLY A 156 15.70 -4.40 -4.78
CA GLY A 156 15.11 -3.96 -3.51
C GLY A 156 15.26 -2.46 -3.21
N VAL A 157 15.72 -1.68 -4.17
CA VAL A 157 15.85 -0.22 -4.08
C VAL A 157 14.50 0.48 -3.90
N PRO A 158 13.43 0.15 -4.67
CA PRO A 158 12.22 0.96 -4.67
C PRO A 158 11.48 0.91 -3.32
N GLY A 159 11.20 2.09 -2.76
CA GLY A 159 10.17 2.24 -1.73
C GLY A 159 8.77 2.39 -2.32
N TYR A 160 7.73 2.38 -1.48
CA TYR A 160 6.32 2.36 -1.93
C TYR A 160 5.95 3.46 -2.93
N ARG A 161 6.54 4.66 -2.76
CA ARG A 161 6.36 5.81 -3.66
C ARG A 161 6.88 5.53 -5.07
N MET A 162 8.12 5.08 -5.15
CA MET A 162 8.78 4.75 -6.41
C MET A 162 8.14 3.51 -7.05
N MET A 163 7.75 2.53 -6.24
CA MET A 163 6.99 1.36 -6.67
C MET A 163 5.68 1.79 -7.33
N ASN A 164 4.95 2.75 -6.75
CA ASN A 164 3.75 3.28 -7.37
C ASN A 164 4.03 3.98 -8.71
N ASP A 165 5.13 4.72 -8.81
CA ASP A 165 5.52 5.36 -10.07
C ASP A 165 5.86 4.32 -11.17
N TYR A 166 6.54 3.22 -10.82
CA TYR A 166 6.73 2.08 -11.73
C TYR A 166 5.39 1.44 -12.15
N LEU A 167 4.48 1.21 -11.20
CA LEU A 167 3.18 0.61 -11.46
C LEU A 167 2.31 1.49 -12.38
N LYS A 168 2.36 2.82 -12.22
CA LYS A 168 1.70 3.76 -13.13
C LYS A 168 2.23 3.65 -14.56
N GLY A 169 3.54 3.47 -14.72
CA GLY A 169 4.18 3.26 -16.03
C GLY A 169 3.64 2.03 -16.78
N ILE A 170 3.14 1.02 -16.07
CA ILE A 170 2.53 -0.20 -16.63
C ILE A 170 0.98 -0.19 -16.53
N GLY A 171 0.37 1.00 -16.38
CA GLY A 171 -1.08 1.18 -16.40
C GLY A 171 -1.81 0.88 -15.09
N SER A 172 -1.10 0.61 -13.99
CA SER A 172 -1.72 0.31 -12.68
C SER A 172 -1.70 1.56 -11.78
N ILE A 173 -2.84 2.24 -11.65
CA ILE A 173 -2.95 3.46 -10.85
C ILE A 173 -3.52 3.14 -9.47
N ARG A 174 -2.71 3.32 -8.42
CA ARG A 174 -3.13 3.19 -7.03
C ARG A 174 -2.62 4.35 -6.19
N SER A 175 -3.19 4.51 -4.99
CA SER A 175 -2.67 5.47 -4.03
C SER A 175 -1.36 4.95 -3.41
N ASP A 176 -0.47 5.88 -3.07
CA ASP A 176 0.80 5.59 -2.39
C ASP A 176 0.58 4.75 -1.11
N LEU A 177 -0.49 5.03 -0.36
CA LEU A 177 -0.86 4.31 0.86
C LEU A 177 -1.25 2.86 0.61
N THR A 178 -1.98 2.58 -0.48
CA THR A 178 -2.35 1.21 -0.84
C THR A 178 -1.12 0.38 -1.19
N ILE A 179 -0.19 0.95 -1.97
CA ILE A 179 1.07 0.28 -2.30
C ILE A 179 1.91 0.06 -1.04
N HIS A 180 1.94 1.03 -0.13
CA HIS A 180 2.63 0.87 1.16
C HIS A 180 2.05 -0.30 1.97
N HIS A 181 0.72 -0.40 2.06
CA HIS A 181 0.06 -1.51 2.74
C HIS A 181 0.40 -2.87 2.11
N PHE A 182 0.34 -2.96 0.77
CA PHE A 182 0.70 -4.20 0.06
C PHE A 182 2.17 -4.59 0.26
N MET A 183 3.11 -3.64 0.22
CA MET A 183 4.51 -3.92 0.51
C MET A 183 4.72 -4.40 1.94
N ASN A 184 4.01 -3.82 2.92
CA ASN A 184 4.08 -4.25 4.32
C ASN A 184 3.55 -5.68 4.50
N GLU A 185 2.43 -6.04 3.86
CA GLU A 185 1.89 -7.40 3.87
C GLU A 185 2.86 -8.41 3.26
N LEU A 186 3.63 -8.01 2.24
CA LEU A 186 4.66 -8.83 1.60
C LEU A 186 6.00 -8.85 2.37
N GLY A 187 6.13 -8.06 3.45
CA GLY A 187 7.38 -7.92 4.20
C GLY A 187 8.51 -7.20 3.46
N LEU A 188 8.22 -6.50 2.36
CA LEU A 188 9.22 -5.85 1.51
C LEU A 188 9.66 -4.50 2.09
N ARG A 189 10.97 -4.29 2.20
CA ARG A 189 11.56 -3.05 2.72
C ARG A 189 12.57 -2.47 1.74
N SER A 190 12.51 -1.15 1.56
CA SER A 190 13.45 -0.43 0.68
C SER A 190 14.79 -0.22 1.36
N ILE A 191 15.87 -0.27 0.57
CA ILE A 191 17.22 0.07 1.03
C ILE A 191 17.24 1.54 1.49
N THR A 192 17.52 1.74 2.78
CA THR A 192 17.52 3.08 3.39
C THR A 192 18.84 3.79 3.14
N ARG A 193 18.77 5.06 2.74
CA ARG A 193 19.93 5.92 2.51
C ARG A 193 20.54 6.35 3.84
N ARG A 194 21.86 6.26 3.99
CA ARG A 194 22.54 6.72 5.22
C ARG A 194 22.60 8.25 5.22
N LYS A 195 22.38 8.86 6.39
CA LYS A 195 22.55 10.31 6.58
C LYS A 195 24.02 10.67 6.46
N LYS A 196 24.36 11.67 5.64
CA LYS A 196 25.74 12.13 5.47
C LYS A 196 26.21 12.99 6.66
N PRO A 197 27.53 13.01 6.95
CA PRO A 197 28.14 14.00 7.84
C PRO A 197 28.18 15.40 7.22
N ASN A 198 28.42 16.42 8.05
CA ASN A 198 28.43 17.83 7.65
C ASN A 198 29.64 18.20 6.78
N TYR A 199 29.43 19.20 5.90
CA TYR A 199 30.39 19.70 4.93
C TYR A 199 31.51 20.54 5.57
N VAL A 200 32.74 20.47 5.02
CA VAL A 200 33.91 21.27 5.43
C VAL A 200 34.37 22.15 4.26
N LYS A 201 34.74 23.40 4.56
CA LYS A 201 35.02 24.47 3.59
C LYS A 201 36.44 24.38 3.00
N GLY A 202 36.58 24.68 1.70
CA GLY A 202 37.86 24.94 1.02
C GLY A 202 37.96 26.37 0.47
N THR A 203 39.17 26.79 0.07
CA THR A 203 39.46 28.10 -0.55
C THR A 203 39.46 28.00 -2.08
N ALA A 204 38.81 28.97 -2.75
CA ALA A 204 38.62 29.00 -4.20
C ALA A 204 39.46 30.11 -4.88
N ASN A 205 39.79 29.94 -6.17
CA ASN A 205 40.62 30.89 -6.92
C ASN A 205 39.80 32.00 -7.60
N LYS A 206 39.00 31.65 -8.62
CA LYS A 206 38.15 32.58 -9.39
C LYS A 206 36.69 32.16 -9.26
N ILE A 207 35.84 33.07 -8.82
CA ILE A 207 34.43 32.80 -8.52
C ILE A 207 33.55 33.46 -9.59
N PHE A 208 32.65 32.69 -10.21
CA PHE A 208 31.64 33.20 -11.13
C PHE A 208 30.31 33.48 -10.40
N PRO A 209 29.47 34.42 -10.87
CA PRO A 209 28.18 34.68 -10.26
C PRO A 209 27.27 33.43 -10.31
N ASN A 210 26.40 33.31 -9.29
CA ASN A 210 25.34 32.31 -9.30
C ASN A 210 24.21 32.80 -10.22
N LEU A 211 24.10 32.16 -11.39
CA LEU A 211 23.08 32.44 -12.41
C LEU A 211 21.88 31.51 -12.24
N LEU A 212 22.06 30.36 -11.59
CA LEU A 212 21.00 29.38 -11.34
C LEU A 212 20.07 29.85 -10.22
N ASN A 213 20.60 30.48 -9.17
CA ASN A 213 19.83 31.01 -8.03
C ASN A 213 18.80 30.02 -7.44
N ARG A 214 19.10 28.71 -7.49
CA ARG A 214 18.23 27.59 -7.07
C ARG A 214 16.94 27.43 -7.89
N GLU A 215 16.85 28.06 -9.05
CA GLU A 215 15.79 27.87 -10.03
C GLU A 215 16.02 26.56 -10.79
N PHE A 216 15.78 25.44 -10.12
CA PHE A 216 16.02 24.11 -10.68
C PHE A 216 14.94 23.65 -11.67
N ASP A 217 13.85 24.39 -11.84
CA ASP A 217 12.73 24.05 -12.71
C ASP A 217 12.92 24.67 -14.10
N VAL A 218 13.75 24.02 -14.92
CA VAL A 218 14.09 24.47 -16.27
C VAL A 218 13.15 23.80 -17.28
N LYS A 219 12.47 24.57 -18.12
CA LYS A 219 11.43 24.05 -19.03
C LYS A 219 11.94 23.55 -20.37
N GLU A 220 13.14 23.96 -20.77
CA GLU A 220 13.75 23.56 -22.04
C GLU A 220 15.03 22.77 -21.82
N PRO A 221 15.26 21.67 -22.56
CA PRO A 221 16.50 20.92 -22.47
C PRO A 221 17.69 21.77 -22.92
N ASN A 222 18.88 21.43 -22.41
CA ASN A 222 20.15 22.04 -22.81
C ASN A 222 20.24 23.57 -22.59
N LYS A 223 19.51 24.12 -21.61
CA LYS A 223 19.69 25.51 -21.16
C LYS A 223 20.66 25.64 -19.99
N ILE A 224 20.52 24.75 -19.01
CA ILE A 224 21.33 24.73 -17.82
C ILE A 224 21.73 23.30 -17.50
N TRP A 225 23.03 23.09 -17.41
CA TRP A 225 23.64 21.86 -16.93
C TRP A 225 24.22 22.08 -15.53
N CYS A 226 24.04 21.11 -14.65
CA CYS A 226 24.73 21.06 -13.37
C CYS A 226 25.86 20.03 -13.42
N THR A 227 26.99 20.33 -12.77
CA THR A 227 28.12 19.43 -12.65
C THR A 227 28.72 19.46 -11.25
N ASP A 228 29.33 18.36 -10.85
CA ASP A 228 30.00 18.18 -9.57
C ASP A 228 30.87 16.92 -9.62
N PHE A 229 31.72 16.71 -8.62
CA PHE A 229 32.50 15.48 -8.44
C PHE A 229 31.94 14.61 -7.31
N THR A 230 32.21 13.31 -7.39
CA THR A 230 32.06 12.44 -6.21
C THR A 230 33.19 11.44 -6.06
N TYR A 231 33.40 11.05 -4.81
CA TYR A 231 34.43 10.11 -4.37
C TYR A 231 33.82 8.71 -4.32
N LEU A 232 34.48 7.75 -4.96
CA LEU A 232 34.12 6.33 -5.00
C LEU A 232 35.25 5.54 -4.34
N THR A 233 35.16 5.37 -3.02
CA THR A 233 36.16 4.67 -2.22
C THR A 233 35.96 3.16 -2.31
N ARG A 234 36.97 2.44 -2.78
CA ARG A 234 36.96 0.98 -2.88
C ARG A 234 37.22 0.32 -1.51
N PRO A 235 36.85 -0.96 -1.33
CA PRO A 235 37.10 -1.69 -0.08
C PRO A 235 38.57 -1.80 0.31
N ASP A 236 39.48 -1.75 -0.67
CA ASP A 236 40.94 -1.76 -0.48
C ASP A 236 41.52 -0.38 -0.11
N GLY A 237 40.67 0.64 0.03
CA GLY A 237 41.07 2.02 0.36
C GLY A 237 41.46 2.86 -0.86
N THR A 238 41.53 2.28 -2.06
CA THR A 238 41.82 3.07 -3.26
C THR A 238 40.65 3.99 -3.63
N MET A 239 40.97 5.18 -4.14
CA MET A 239 39.98 6.21 -4.47
C MET A 239 39.81 6.31 -5.98
N ARG A 240 38.56 6.24 -6.46
CA ARG A 240 38.19 6.65 -7.81
C ARG A 240 37.30 7.89 -7.72
N TYR A 241 37.35 8.72 -8.74
CA TYR A 241 36.58 9.96 -8.81
C TYR A 241 35.65 9.90 -10.00
N ASN A 242 34.43 10.42 -9.82
CA ASN A 242 33.46 10.55 -10.89
C ASN A 242 33.12 12.02 -11.08
N CYS A 243 33.06 12.47 -12.33
CA CYS A 243 32.48 13.76 -12.72
C CYS A 243 31.21 13.47 -13.52
N THR A 244 30.12 14.13 -13.20
CA THR A 244 28.83 13.94 -13.88
C THR A 244 28.22 15.28 -14.22
N ILE A 245 27.61 15.36 -15.41
CA ILE A 245 26.85 16.51 -15.90
C ILE A 245 25.39 16.10 -16.09
N ILE A 246 24.48 16.87 -15.50
CA ILE A 246 23.03 16.67 -15.57
C ILE A 246 22.36 17.85 -16.25
N ASP A 247 21.48 17.57 -17.21
CA ASP A 247 20.53 18.53 -17.75
C ASP A 247 19.39 18.76 -16.77
N LEU A 248 19.18 20.01 -16.35
CA LEU A 248 18.20 20.36 -15.33
C LEU A 248 16.75 20.14 -15.76
N CYS A 249 16.46 20.18 -17.07
CA CYS A 249 15.10 20.09 -17.58
C CYS A 249 14.43 18.76 -17.25
N GLY A 250 15.08 17.66 -17.62
CA GLY A 250 14.60 16.29 -17.34
C GLY A 250 15.32 15.58 -16.21
N ARG A 251 16.34 16.19 -15.59
CA ARG A 251 17.30 15.49 -14.70
C ARG A 251 18.08 14.39 -15.40
N GLU A 252 18.23 14.49 -16.71
CA GLU A 252 18.95 13.51 -17.53
C GLU A 252 20.45 13.69 -17.34
N VAL A 253 21.17 12.59 -17.08
CA VAL A 253 22.64 12.63 -17.11
C VAL A 253 23.10 12.66 -18.55
N VAL A 254 23.79 13.72 -18.95
CA VAL A 254 24.28 13.89 -20.32
C VAL A 254 25.71 13.38 -20.47
N ALA A 255 26.53 13.44 -19.42
CA ALA A 255 27.87 12.86 -19.37
C ALA A 255 28.20 12.38 -17.94
N SER A 256 28.88 11.24 -17.81
CA SER A 256 29.45 10.77 -16.56
C SER A 256 30.74 10.02 -16.85
N LEU A 257 31.83 10.40 -16.19
CA LEU A 257 33.16 9.84 -16.44
C LEU A 257 33.88 9.57 -15.13
N ASN A 258 34.60 8.44 -15.07
CA ASN A 258 35.46 8.09 -13.95
C ASN A 258 36.93 8.38 -14.25
N SER A 259 37.71 8.69 -13.22
CA SER A 259 39.18 8.76 -13.28
C SER A 259 39.81 8.35 -11.96
N SER A 260 41.09 8.00 -12.02
CA SER A 260 41.95 7.80 -10.85
C SER A 260 42.34 9.13 -10.17
N HIS A 261 42.12 10.27 -10.84
CA HIS A 261 42.49 11.60 -10.34
C HIS A 261 41.31 12.57 -10.40
N ILE A 262 41.23 13.46 -9.40
CA ILE A 262 40.27 14.58 -9.37
C ILE A 262 40.94 15.85 -9.87
N ASP A 263 41.10 15.93 -11.19
CA ASP A 263 41.79 17.02 -11.86
C ASP A 263 40.89 17.78 -12.85
N THR A 264 41.47 18.83 -13.43
CA THR A 264 40.80 19.66 -14.43
C THR A 264 40.54 18.90 -15.73
N GLU A 265 41.36 17.91 -16.08
CA GLU A 265 41.19 17.13 -17.29
C GLU A 265 39.94 16.23 -17.21
N LEU A 266 39.66 15.62 -16.06
CA LEU A 266 38.41 14.90 -15.83
C LEU A 266 37.19 15.82 -16.05
N ALA A 267 37.22 17.06 -15.54
CA ALA A 267 36.13 18.02 -15.77
C ALA A 267 35.98 18.37 -17.25
N LYS A 268 37.09 18.64 -17.94
CA LYS A 268 37.10 19.00 -19.37
C LYS A 268 36.58 17.86 -20.24
N GLU A 269 37.07 16.63 -20.05
CA GLU A 269 36.66 15.50 -20.88
C GLU A 269 35.19 15.15 -20.65
N THR A 270 34.70 15.24 -19.41
CA THR A 270 33.27 15.06 -19.11
C THR A 270 32.42 16.11 -19.83
N LEU A 271 32.84 17.38 -19.82
CA LEU A 271 32.14 18.45 -20.53
C LEU A 271 32.20 18.28 -22.05
N LYS A 272 33.34 17.85 -22.59
CA LYS A 272 33.51 17.55 -24.00
C LYS A 272 32.54 16.46 -24.46
N ILE A 273 32.45 15.35 -23.73
CA ILE A 273 31.48 14.27 -24.01
C ILE A 273 30.04 14.81 -24.01
N ALA A 274 29.68 15.65 -23.04
CA ALA A 274 28.34 16.25 -22.98
C ALA A 274 28.04 17.14 -24.20
N LEU A 275 28.98 18.00 -24.58
CA LEU A 275 28.86 18.91 -25.73
C LEU A 275 28.74 18.14 -27.05
N GLU A 276 29.57 17.11 -27.25
CA GLU A 276 29.54 16.27 -28.46
C GLU A 276 28.23 15.50 -28.60
N ARG A 277 27.72 14.98 -27.47
CA ARG A 277 26.49 14.20 -27.43
C ARG A 277 25.22 15.05 -27.59
N ARG A 278 25.16 16.22 -26.95
CA ARG A 278 23.93 17.04 -26.89
C ARG A 278 23.89 18.19 -27.87
N LYS A 279 25.07 18.64 -28.35
CA LYS A 279 25.21 19.75 -29.30
C LYS A 279 24.33 20.95 -28.93
N PRO A 280 24.44 21.49 -27.70
CA PRO A 280 23.58 22.57 -27.23
C PRO A 280 23.83 23.86 -28.01
N ALA A 281 22.88 24.80 -27.93
CA ALA A 281 23.09 26.15 -28.42
C ALA A 281 24.25 26.85 -27.65
N LYS A 282 24.90 27.81 -28.32
CA LYS A 282 25.90 28.67 -27.67
C LYS A 282 25.28 29.41 -26.49
N GLY A 283 26.05 29.59 -25.42
CA GLY A 283 25.61 30.26 -24.20
C GLY A 283 24.92 29.36 -23.18
N ILE A 284 25.01 28.04 -23.32
CA ILE A 284 24.52 27.10 -22.29
C ILE A 284 25.19 27.40 -20.95
N ILE A 285 24.41 27.39 -19.87
CA ILE A 285 24.94 27.60 -18.52
C ILE A 285 25.44 26.27 -17.96
N LEU A 286 26.69 26.25 -17.49
CA LEU A 286 27.25 25.15 -16.70
C LEU A 286 27.39 25.60 -15.24
N HIS A 287 26.52 25.10 -14.37
CA HIS A 287 26.52 25.38 -12.95
C HIS A 287 27.33 24.34 -12.16
N SER A 288 28.29 24.80 -11.36
CA SER A 288 29.18 23.97 -10.54
C SER A 288 29.34 24.52 -9.12
N ASP A 289 30.00 23.78 -8.24
CA ASP A 289 30.49 24.34 -6.98
C ASP A 289 31.75 25.21 -7.21
N GLN A 290 32.35 25.72 -6.13
CA GLN A 290 33.59 26.51 -6.21
C GLN A 290 34.86 25.64 -6.13
N GLY A 291 34.78 24.37 -6.55
CA GLY A 291 35.90 23.44 -6.56
C GLY A 291 37.10 23.96 -7.35
N ARG A 292 38.31 23.57 -6.94
CA ARG A 292 39.56 24.02 -7.58
C ARG A 292 39.61 23.68 -9.07
N GLN A 293 39.04 22.55 -9.46
CA GLN A 293 39.00 22.03 -10.83
C GLN A 293 38.13 22.93 -11.72
N PHE A 294 36.94 23.32 -11.26
CA PHE A 294 36.01 24.18 -12.01
C PHE A 294 36.43 25.66 -12.04
N THR A 295 37.26 26.09 -11.09
CA THR A 295 37.80 27.46 -11.03
C THR A 295 39.14 27.61 -11.75
N ALA A 296 39.75 26.51 -12.22
CA ALA A 296 41.05 26.50 -12.86
C ALA A 296 41.06 27.29 -14.17
N LYS A 297 42.19 27.97 -14.47
CA LYS A 297 42.34 28.78 -15.69
C LYS A 297 42.12 27.97 -16.97
N GLU A 298 42.59 26.73 -17.00
CA GLU A 298 42.44 25.84 -18.16
C GLU A 298 40.98 25.43 -18.40
N PHE A 299 40.23 25.17 -17.33
CA PHE A 299 38.79 24.89 -17.42
C PHE A 299 38.04 26.12 -17.94
N ASN A 300 38.34 27.30 -17.41
CA ASN A 300 37.71 28.55 -17.84
C ASN A 300 37.95 28.81 -19.33
N LYS A 301 39.20 28.67 -19.80
CA LYS A 301 39.54 28.78 -21.22
C LYS A 301 38.80 27.76 -22.09
N PHE A 302 38.61 26.54 -21.59
CA PHE A 302 37.87 25.50 -22.29
C PHE A 302 36.38 25.86 -22.40
N CYS A 303 35.76 26.37 -21.33
CA CYS A 303 34.38 26.86 -21.35
C CYS A 303 34.22 28.02 -22.34
N ASP A 304 35.10 29.03 -22.27
CA ASP A 304 35.08 30.19 -23.16
C ASP A 304 35.18 29.78 -24.64
N LYS A 305 36.09 28.87 -24.97
CA LYS A 305 36.28 28.34 -26.34
C LYS A 305 35.04 27.64 -26.88
N ASN A 306 34.27 27.00 -26.01
CA ASN A 306 33.05 26.25 -26.37
C ASN A 306 31.76 27.05 -26.16
N TYR A 307 31.86 28.36 -25.89
CA TYR A 307 30.71 29.24 -25.63
C TYR A 307 29.83 28.76 -24.47
N VAL A 308 30.43 28.16 -23.44
CA VAL A 308 29.75 27.72 -22.22
C VAL A 308 29.83 28.82 -21.18
N GLN A 309 28.69 29.24 -20.65
CA GLN A 309 28.62 30.24 -19.58
C GLN A 309 28.75 29.56 -18.22
N GLN A 310 29.86 29.82 -17.52
CA GLN A 310 30.07 29.27 -16.19
C GLN A 310 29.19 29.97 -15.14
N SER A 311 28.61 29.17 -14.26
CA SER A 311 27.93 29.62 -13.05
C SER A 311 28.43 28.83 -11.84
N MET A 312 28.53 29.48 -10.68
CA MET A 312 29.00 28.82 -9.47
C MET A 312 28.09 29.06 -8.27
N SER A 313 27.89 28.00 -7.48
CA SER A 313 27.26 28.07 -6.17
C SER A 313 28.01 29.02 -5.24
N LYS A 314 27.33 29.59 -4.23
CA LYS A 314 28.04 30.35 -3.18
C LYS A 314 28.85 29.40 -2.30
N ALA A 315 30.04 29.83 -1.86
CA ALA A 315 30.86 29.06 -0.92
C ALA A 315 30.06 28.70 0.34
N GLY A 316 30.07 27.42 0.72
CA GLY A 316 29.34 26.93 1.91
C GLY A 316 27.81 26.86 1.74
N CYS A 317 27.31 26.91 0.50
CA CYS A 317 25.89 26.85 0.21
C CYS A 317 25.54 25.55 -0.55
N PRO A 318 25.43 24.39 0.13
CA PRO A 318 25.18 23.10 -0.52
C PRO A 318 23.85 23.05 -1.28
N TYR A 319 22.88 23.88 -0.88
CA TYR A 319 21.58 23.98 -1.52
C TYR A 319 21.64 24.48 -2.97
N ASP A 320 22.69 25.21 -3.35
CA ASP A 320 22.83 25.75 -4.71
C ASP A 320 23.13 24.63 -5.73
N ASN A 321 23.66 23.49 -5.28
CA ASN A 321 23.94 22.31 -6.12
C ASN A 321 23.17 21.04 -5.68
N ALA A 322 21.99 21.23 -5.07
CA ALA A 322 21.19 20.14 -4.49
C ALA A 322 20.82 19.02 -5.48
N VAL A 323 20.76 19.33 -6.78
CA VAL A 323 20.48 18.37 -7.85
C VAL A 323 21.59 17.33 -7.97
N MET A 324 22.85 17.78 -7.97
CA MET A 324 24.01 16.89 -8.02
C MET A 324 24.12 16.07 -6.73
N GLU A 325 23.86 16.68 -5.58
CA GLU A 325 23.85 15.93 -4.31
C GLU A 325 22.80 14.80 -4.34
N ARG A 326 21.59 15.09 -4.82
CA ARG A 326 20.52 14.10 -4.96
C ARG A 326 20.89 13.00 -5.95
N PHE A 327 21.53 13.34 -7.06
CA PHE A 327 22.06 12.38 -8.01
C PHE A 327 23.11 11.48 -7.38
N TYR A 328 24.14 12.03 -6.73
CA TYR A 328 25.20 11.22 -6.13
C TYR A 328 24.72 10.34 -4.98
N ASN A 329 23.71 10.78 -4.22
CA ASN A 329 23.04 9.91 -3.26
C ASN A 329 22.35 8.72 -3.95
N THR A 330 21.74 8.95 -5.12
CA THR A 330 21.11 7.91 -5.93
C THR A 330 22.16 6.97 -6.52
N LEU A 331 23.20 7.50 -7.16
CA LEU A 331 24.32 6.74 -7.71
C LEU A 331 24.97 5.83 -6.67
N LYS A 332 25.21 6.35 -5.46
CA LYS A 332 25.89 5.56 -4.43
C LYS A 332 25.01 4.45 -3.84
N HIS A 333 23.77 4.77 -3.49
CA HIS A 333 22.89 3.82 -2.81
C HIS A 333 22.17 2.84 -3.73
N GLU A 334 21.90 3.22 -4.98
CA GLU A 334 21.16 2.39 -5.92
C GLU A 334 22.08 1.67 -6.92
N PHE A 335 23.39 1.97 -6.87
CA PHE A 335 24.42 1.33 -7.69
C PHE A 335 25.67 1.02 -6.88
N TYR A 336 26.48 2.01 -6.53
CA TYR A 336 27.86 1.76 -6.08
C TYR A 336 27.97 0.82 -4.87
N TYR A 337 27.10 0.99 -3.87
CA TYR A 337 27.10 0.17 -2.66
C TYR A 337 26.42 -1.20 -2.82
N LEU A 338 25.74 -1.45 -3.94
CA LEU A 338 25.07 -2.72 -4.21
C LEU A 338 25.99 -3.74 -4.90
N TYR A 339 27.09 -3.30 -5.48
CA TYR A 339 28.00 -4.13 -6.25
C TYR A 339 29.41 -4.12 -5.68
N LYS A 340 30.13 -5.21 -5.93
CA LYS A 340 31.59 -5.27 -5.80
C LYS A 340 32.19 -5.21 -7.20
N PHE A 341 33.28 -4.48 -7.35
CA PHE A 341 33.93 -4.27 -8.65
C PHE A 341 35.34 -4.84 -8.59
N ASP A 342 35.61 -5.82 -9.45
CA ASP A 342 36.91 -6.50 -9.51
C ASP A 342 37.96 -5.64 -10.23
N SER A 343 37.55 -4.90 -11.27
CA SER A 343 38.41 -3.97 -12.01
C SER A 343 37.77 -2.61 -12.24
N ASN A 344 38.60 -1.65 -12.65
CA ASN A 344 38.17 -0.32 -13.05
C ASN A 344 37.28 -0.36 -14.30
N ASP A 345 37.62 -1.22 -15.27
CA ASP A 345 36.85 -1.35 -16.51
C ASP A 345 35.44 -1.88 -16.22
N ILE A 346 35.31 -2.84 -15.29
CA ILE A 346 34.00 -3.35 -14.86
C ILE A 346 33.19 -2.26 -14.17
N LEU A 347 33.82 -1.44 -13.31
CA LEU A 347 33.16 -0.31 -12.67
C LEU A 347 32.68 0.71 -13.71
N ASP A 348 33.50 1.03 -14.69
CA ASP A 348 33.17 2.03 -15.71
C ASP A 348 32.05 1.51 -16.65
N GLN A 349 32.10 0.25 -17.05
CA GLN A 349 31.01 -0.40 -17.80
C GLN A 349 29.70 -0.40 -17.00
N LYS A 350 29.74 -0.82 -15.74
CA LYS A 350 28.55 -0.89 -14.90
C LYS A 350 28.00 0.48 -14.54
N LEU A 351 28.86 1.49 -14.40
CA LEU A 351 28.46 2.88 -14.27
C LEU A 351 27.71 3.33 -15.53
N TYR A 352 28.23 3.02 -16.72
CA TYR A 352 27.56 3.35 -17.98
C TYR A 352 26.17 2.71 -18.06
N GLU A 353 26.05 1.41 -17.77
CA GLU A 353 24.77 0.69 -17.71
C GLU A 353 23.81 1.32 -16.69
N PHE A 354 24.30 1.70 -15.51
CA PHE A 354 23.49 2.36 -14.51
C PHE A 354 23.02 3.75 -14.95
N VAL A 355 23.92 4.60 -15.42
CA VAL A 355 23.60 6.00 -15.74
C VAL A 355 22.70 6.06 -16.97
N TYR A 356 23.12 5.45 -18.07
CA TYR A 356 22.46 5.58 -19.37
C TYR A 356 21.43 4.50 -19.63
N GLY A 357 21.51 3.33 -19.00
CA GLY A 357 20.45 2.33 -19.07
C GLY A 357 19.40 2.57 -18.00
N LYS A 358 19.81 2.55 -16.73
CA LYS A 358 18.86 2.53 -15.61
C LYS A 358 18.35 3.93 -15.22
N TYR A 359 19.23 4.85 -14.88
CA TYR A 359 18.88 6.14 -14.29
C TYR A 359 18.11 7.03 -15.28
N ASN A 360 18.56 7.10 -16.54
CA ASN A 360 17.93 7.91 -17.58
C ASN A 360 16.67 7.28 -18.20
N HIS A 361 16.60 5.95 -18.38
CA HIS A 361 15.52 5.33 -19.17
C HIS A 361 14.55 4.46 -18.37
N VAL A 362 14.92 3.98 -17.18
CA VAL A 362 14.08 3.05 -16.39
C VAL A 362 13.60 3.67 -15.09
N ARG A 363 14.46 4.41 -14.40
CA ARG A 363 14.20 4.91 -13.05
C ARG A 363 13.22 6.10 -13.10
N PRO A 364 12.08 6.04 -12.39
CA PRO A 364 11.15 7.16 -12.32
C PRO A 364 11.65 8.27 -11.40
N HIS A 365 11.33 9.52 -11.73
CA HIS A 365 11.71 10.70 -10.96
C HIS A 365 10.49 11.53 -10.58
N ARG A 366 10.33 11.78 -9.28
CA ARG A 366 9.27 12.66 -8.77
C ARG A 366 9.35 14.10 -9.28
N ALA A 367 10.56 14.59 -9.59
CA ALA A 367 10.72 15.91 -10.21
C ALA A 367 10.04 15.99 -11.58
N ASN A 368 9.84 14.83 -12.23
CA ASN A 368 9.26 14.70 -13.56
C ASN A 368 7.87 14.06 -13.47
N GLY A 369 7.17 14.19 -12.35
CA GLY A 369 5.83 13.61 -12.16
C GLY A 369 5.80 12.07 -12.14
N GLY A 370 6.93 11.41 -11.89
CA GLY A 370 7.05 9.95 -11.91
C GLY A 370 7.50 9.38 -13.26
N LEU A 371 7.80 10.24 -14.26
CA LEU A 371 8.42 9.82 -15.51
C LEU A 371 9.93 9.64 -15.34
N THR A 372 10.54 8.90 -16.27
CA THR A 372 11.99 8.78 -16.38
C THR A 372 12.56 10.06 -17.00
N PRO A 373 13.86 10.38 -16.80
CA PRO A 373 14.46 11.57 -17.37
C PRO A 373 14.31 11.64 -18.89
N TYR A 374 14.56 10.52 -19.56
CA TYR A 374 14.40 10.43 -21.01
C TYR A 374 12.96 10.70 -21.44
N THR A 375 11.98 9.96 -20.88
CA THR A 375 10.57 10.13 -21.28
C THR A 375 10.03 11.52 -20.99
N SER A 376 10.47 12.17 -19.90
CA SER A 376 10.04 13.54 -19.62
C SER A 376 10.54 14.55 -20.64
N VAL A 377 11.76 14.40 -21.13
CA VAL A 377 12.32 15.31 -22.14
C VAL A 377 11.66 15.04 -23.50
N THR A 378 11.49 13.78 -23.89
CA THR A 378 10.81 13.42 -25.15
C THR A 378 9.41 14.03 -25.20
N LYS A 379 8.62 13.90 -24.13
CA LYS A 379 7.26 14.48 -24.05
C LYS A 379 7.19 16.01 -24.07
N MET A 380 8.30 16.72 -23.85
CA MET A 380 8.34 18.18 -23.96
C MET A 380 8.68 18.65 -25.37
N LEU A 381 9.26 17.77 -26.18
CA LEU A 381 9.65 18.06 -27.57
C LEU A 381 8.56 17.63 -28.57
N ASP A 382 7.68 16.72 -28.16
CA ASP A 382 6.43 16.35 -28.84
C ASP A 382 5.30 17.33 -28.46
#